data_AF-A0A524RLP2-F1
#
_entry.id   AF-A0A524RLP2-F1
#
_cell.length_a   1.000
_cell.length_b   1.000
_cell.length_c   1.000
_cell.angle_alpha   90.00
_cell.angle_beta   90.00
_cell.angle_gamma   90.00
#
_symmetry.space_group_name_H-M   'P 1'
#
loop_
_entity.id
_entity.type
_entity.pdbx_description
1 polymer ?
#
loop_
_entity_poly.entity_id
_entity_poly.type
_entity_poly.pdbx_seq_one_letter_code
_entity_poly.pdbx_strand_id
1 'polypeptide(L)'
;DFTEVDQLFFEQIRASAENNETIAEAARANNFANFAAYLNRVLDELFIARMEGNEEIFSRVMTDTEFRSAAHEHLASEIFQRVRKTQVAE
;
A
#
# COMPACT_ATOMS: atom_id res chain seq x y z
N ASP A 1 0.95 14.33 15.41
CA ASP A 1 -0.21 14.52 14.51
C ASP A 1 0.06 13.86 13.18
N PHE A 2 -0.99 13.55 12.42
CA PHE A 2 -0.88 13.04 11.05
C PHE A 2 -1.11 14.21 10.09
N THR A 3 -0.16 14.45 9.20
CA THR A 3 -0.13 15.64 8.35
C THR A 3 -0.74 15.37 6.97
N GLU A 4 -1.01 16.44 6.21
CA GLU A 4 -1.44 16.31 4.81
C GLU A 4 -0.36 15.67 3.93
N VAL A 5 0.92 15.88 4.24
CA VAL A 5 2.04 15.23 3.56
C VAL A 5 2.03 13.73 3.82
N ASP A 6 1.77 13.30 5.06
CA ASP A 6 1.64 11.89 5.41
C ASP A 6 0.48 11.24 4.64
N GLN A 7 -0.65 11.94 4.53
CA GLN A 7 -1.78 11.46 3.75
C GLN A 7 -1.40 11.27 2.27
N LEU A 8 -0.77 12.28 1.67
CA LEU A 8 -0.36 12.25 0.27
C LEU A 8 0.65 11.11 0.01
N PHE A 9 1.55 10.82 0.94
CA PHE A 9 2.47 9.68 0.87
C PHE A 9 1.71 8.36 0.69
N PHE A 10 0.75 8.06 1.57
CA PHE A 10 -0.03 6.82 1.47
C PHE A 10 -0.91 6.76 0.22
N GLU A 11 -1.46 7.89 -0.23
CA GLU A 11 -2.23 7.97 -1.47
C GLU A 11 -1.36 7.65 -2.70
N GLN A 12 -0.13 8.17 -2.76
CA GLN A 12 0.81 7.88 -3.84
C GLN A 12 1.26 6.42 -3.84
N ILE A 13 1.48 5.82 -2.67
CA ILE A 13 1.81 4.40 -2.53
C ILE A 13 0.67 3.54 -3.06
N ARG A 14 -0.56 3.81 -2.61
CA ARG A 14 -1.76 3.11 -3.07
C ARG A 14 -1.93 3.22 -4.58
N ALA A 15 -1.85 4.43 -5.14
CA ALA A 15 -1.96 4.65 -6.57
C ALA A 15 -0.86 3.90 -7.36
N SER A 16 0.37 3.89 -6.85
CA SER A 16 1.47 3.15 -7.49
C SER A 16 1.20 1.64 -7.49
N ALA A 17 0.66 1.11 -6.38
CA ALA A 17 0.32 -0.29 -6.27
C ALA A 17 -0.88 -0.70 -7.15
N GLU A 18 -1.91 0.15 -7.25
CA GLU A 18 -3.06 -0.08 -8.12
C GLU A 18 -2.69 -0.08 -9.62
N ASN A 19 -1.73 0.76 -10.01
CA ASN A 19 -1.22 0.82 -11.39
C ASN A 19 -0.15 -0.23 -11.71
N ASN A 20 0.31 -0.99 -10.71
CA ASN A 20 1.23 -2.10 -10.92
C ASN A 20 0.45 -3.35 -11.33
N GLU A 21 0.62 -3.78 -12.57
CA GLU A 21 -0.12 -4.92 -13.14
C GLU A 21 0.06 -6.21 -12.32
N THR A 22 1.28 -6.51 -11.86
CA THR A 22 1.56 -7.68 -11.03
C THR A 22 0.79 -7.63 -9.70
N ILE A 23 0.75 -6.47 -9.04
CA ILE A 23 0.00 -6.29 -7.79
C ILE A 23 -1.50 -6.39 -8.04
N ALA A 24 -1.99 -5.77 -9.12
CA ALA A 24 -3.40 -5.81 -9.48
C ALA A 24 -3.86 -7.24 -9.83
N GLU A 25 -3.08 -7.98 -10.60
CA GLU A 25 -3.33 -9.40 -10.88
C GLU A 25 -3.31 -10.24 -9.62
N ALA A 26 -2.35 -10.02 -8.72
CA ALA A 26 -2.30 -10.72 -7.44
C ALA A 26 -3.58 -10.47 -6.62
N ALA A 27 -4.09 -9.23 -6.59
CA ALA A 27 -5.34 -8.90 -5.92
C ALA A 27 -6.55 -9.61 -6.55
N ARG A 28 -6.60 -9.73 -7.88
CA ARG A 28 -7.71 -10.39 -8.60
C ARG A 28 -7.67 -11.91 -8.44
N ALA A 29 -6.48 -12.52 -8.52
CA ALA A 29 -6.30 -13.97 -8.51
C ALA A 29 -6.39 -14.60 -7.12
N ASN A 30 -6.13 -13.84 -6.05
CA ASN A 30 -6.01 -14.38 -4.70
C ASN A 30 -7.14 -13.91 -3.77
N ASN A 31 -7.43 -14.68 -2.71
CA ASN A 31 -8.20 -14.15 -1.58
C ASN A 31 -7.42 -13.05 -0.84
N PHE A 32 -8.10 -12.29 0.02
CA PHE A 32 -7.49 -11.16 0.73
C PHE A 32 -6.26 -11.57 1.56
N ALA A 33 -6.30 -12.69 2.27
CA ALA A 33 -5.20 -13.12 3.14
C ALA A 33 -3.92 -13.42 2.34
N ASN A 34 -4.04 -14.13 1.22
CA ASN A 34 -2.93 -14.44 0.33
C ASN A 34 -2.39 -13.18 -0.34
N PHE A 35 -3.29 -12.29 -0.79
CA PHE A 35 -2.90 -11.00 -1.36
C PHE A 35 -2.16 -10.11 -0.34
N ALA A 36 -2.68 -9.98 0.88
CA ALA A 36 -2.05 -9.17 1.94
C ALA A 36 -0.66 -9.69 2.29
N ALA A 37 -0.48 -11.01 2.36
CA ALA A 37 0.83 -11.62 2.59
C ALA A 37 1.82 -11.36 1.44
N TYR A 38 1.34 -11.35 0.19
CA TYR A 38 2.14 -10.95 -0.97
C TYR A 38 2.49 -9.46 -0.89
N LEU A 39 1.47 -8.59 -0.76
CA LEU A 39 1.65 -7.14 -0.75
C LEU A 39 2.60 -6.70 0.35
N ASN A 40 2.53 -7.29 1.55
CA ASN A 40 3.45 -6.98 2.66
C ASN A 40 4.94 -7.08 2.26
N ARG A 41 5.29 -7.99 1.34
CA ARG A 41 6.68 -8.15 0.87
C ARG A 41 7.09 -7.08 -0.13
N VAL A 42 6.14 -6.57 -0.92
CA VAL A 42 6.39 -5.58 -1.98
C VAL A 42 6.20 -4.15 -1.46
N LEU A 43 5.40 -3.98 -0.40
CA LEU A 43 5.03 -2.67 0.12
C LEU A 43 6.22 -1.92 0.73
N ASP A 44 7.16 -2.65 1.34
CA ASP A 44 8.43 -2.09 1.83
C ASP A 44 9.24 -1.46 0.67
N GLU A 45 9.28 -2.11 -0.49
CA GLU A 45 9.94 -1.56 -1.69
C GLU A 45 9.24 -0.30 -2.20
N LEU A 46 7.91 -0.26 -2.15
CA LEU A 46 7.14 0.92 -2.53
C LEU A 46 7.40 2.09 -1.58
N PHE A 47 7.51 1.84 -0.28
CA PHE A 47 7.89 2.87 0.69
C PHE A 47 9.30 3.41 0.45
N ILE A 48 10.27 2.53 0.18
CA ILE A 48 11.65 2.94 -0.14
C ILE A 48 11.68 3.80 -1.41
N ALA A 49 10.91 3.44 -2.44
CA ALA A 49 10.82 4.21 -3.68
C ALA A 49 10.20 5.61 -3.50
N ARG A 50 9.53 5.86 -2.37
CA ARG A 50 8.94 7.16 -2.02
C ARG A 50 9.63 7.84 -0.84
N MET A 51 10.81 7.38 -0.44
CA MET A 51 11.56 7.96 0.68
C MET A 51 11.91 9.44 0.45
N GLU A 52 12.35 9.79 -0.76
CA GLU A 52 12.72 11.17 -1.10
C GLU A 52 11.50 12.09 -0.99
N GLY A 53 11.60 13.12 -0.15
CA GLY A 53 10.53 14.06 0.14
C GLY A 53 9.48 13.56 1.14
N ASN A 54 9.63 12.36 1.69
CA ASN A 54 8.75 11.79 2.72
C ASN A 54 9.54 11.15 3.88
N GLU A 55 10.73 11.68 4.19
CA GLU A 55 11.70 11.05 5.09
C GLU A 55 11.15 10.83 6.50
N GLU A 56 10.35 11.77 7.03
CA GLU A 56 9.76 11.69 8.37
C GLU A 56 8.77 10.53 8.49
N ILE A 57 7.76 10.47 7.61
CA ILE A 57 6.75 9.42 7.62
C ILE A 57 7.36 8.07 7.24
N PHE A 58 8.29 8.05 6.28
CA PHE A 58 9.04 6.85 5.94
C PHE A 58 9.80 6.30 7.15
N SER A 59 10.53 7.14 7.88
CA SER A 59 11.26 6.74 9.09
C SER A 59 10.30 6.16 10.13
N ARG A 60 9.14 6.80 10.33
CA ARG A 60 8.11 6.31 11.24
C ARG A 60 7.58 4.94 10.82
N VAL A 61 7.25 4.74 9.54
CA VAL A 61 6.80 3.44 9.01
C VAL A 61 7.88 2.37 9.21
N MET A 62 9.16 2.69 9.08
CA MET A 62 10.22 1.69 9.18
C MET A 62 10.62 1.36 10.63
N THR A 63 10.43 2.30 11.56
CA THR A 63 10.88 2.17 12.96
C THR A 63 9.76 1.76 13.92
N ASP A 64 8.52 2.18 13.67
CA ASP A 64 7.35 1.86 14.49
C ASP A 64 6.64 0.63 13.89
N THR A 65 6.78 -0.52 14.57
CA THR A 65 6.21 -1.78 14.08
C THR A 65 4.69 -1.81 14.13
N GLU A 66 4.08 -1.16 15.12
CA GLU A 66 2.61 -1.07 15.22
C GLU A 66 2.06 -0.20 14.09
N PHE A 67 2.69 0.96 13.87
CA PHE A 67 2.32 1.84 12.77
C PHE A 67 2.52 1.18 11.40
N ARG A 68 3.64 0.47 11.20
CA ARG A 68 3.89 -0.30 9.97
C ARG A 68 2.81 -1.34 9.73
N SER A 69 2.47 -2.13 10.76
CA SER A 69 1.45 -3.16 10.63
C SER A 69 0.10 -2.56 10.26
N ALA A 70 -0.29 -1.45 10.90
CA ALA A 70 -1.54 -0.76 10.59
C ALA A 70 -1.55 -0.18 9.16
N ALA A 71 -0.44 0.44 8.74
CA ALA A 71 -0.30 0.97 7.38
C ALA A 71 -0.41 -0.14 6.32
N HIS A 72 0.25 -1.28 6.56
CA HIS A 72 0.19 -2.45 5.69
C HIS A 72 -1.24 -3.00 5.56
N GLU A 73 -1.92 -3.21 6.68
CA GLU A 73 -3.30 -3.73 6.69
C GLU A 73 -4.25 -2.77 5.98
N HIS A 74 -4.14 -1.47 6.27
CA HIS A 74 -4.95 -0.43 5.64
C HIS A 74 -4.76 -0.40 4.12
N LEU A 75 -3.51 -0.34 3.66
CA LEU A 75 -3.20 -0.31 2.22
C LEU A 75 -3.61 -1.60 1.53
N ALA A 76 -3.38 -2.77 2.14
CA ALA A 76 -3.82 -4.05 1.58
C ALA A 76 -5.33 -4.08 1.38
N SER A 77 -6.11 -3.67 2.38
CA SER A 77 -7.57 -3.64 2.29
C SER A 77 -8.05 -2.69 1.18
N GLU A 78 -7.53 -1.46 1.16
CA GLU A 78 -7.91 -0.46 0.16
C GLU A 78 -7.59 -0.90 -1.27
N ILE A 79 -6.34 -1.33 -1.51
CA ILE A 79 -5.88 -1.75 -2.85
C ILE A 79 -6.69 -2.95 -3.34
N PHE A 80 -6.88 -3.96 -2.47
CA PHE A 80 -7.62 -5.17 -2.82
C PHE A 80 -9.06 -4.86 -3.23
N GLN A 81 -9.74 -4.00 -2.46
CA GLN A 81 -11.11 -3.61 -2.75
C GLN A 81 -11.21 -2.76 -4.03
N ARG A 82 -10.30 -1.79 -4.22
CA ARG A 82 -10.34 -0.88 -5.35
C ARG A 82 -10.04 -1.59 -6.67
N VAL A 83 -8.98 -2.39 -6.73
CA VAL A 83 -8.63 -3.16 -7.93
C VAL A 83 -9.78 -4.07 -8.38
N ARG A 84 -10.47 -4.70 -7.42
CA ARG A 84 -11.61 -5.58 -7.71
C ARG A 84 -12.89 -4.82 -8.05
N LYS A 85 -13.13 -3.65 -7.45
CA LYS A 85 -14.28 -2.80 -7.79
C LYS A 85 -14.15 -2.24 -9.21
N THR A 86 -12.94 -1.85 -9.63
CA THR A 86 -12.68 -1.39 -11.00
C THR A 86 -13.00 -2.48 -12.03
N GLN A 87 -12.73 -3.76 -11.72
CA GLN A 87 -13.03 -4.88 -12.61
C GLN A 87 -14.53 -5.19 -12.78
N VAL A 88 -15.37 -4.86 -11.79
CA VAL A 88 -16.83 -5.07 -11.89
C VAL A 88 -17.51 -3.95 -12.70
N ALA A 89 -16.81 -2.84 -12.92
CA ALA A 89 -17.33 -1.69 -13.65
C ALA A 89 -17.06 -1.73 -15.17
N GLU A 90 -16.39 -2.79 -15.67
CA GLU A 90 -16.17 -3.10 -17.08
C GLU A 90 -17.05 -4.28 -17.54
#